data_AF-A0A8X8W018-F1
#
_entry.id   AF-A0A8X8W018-F1
#
_cell.length_a   1.000
_cell.length_b   1.000
_cell.length_c   1.000
_cell.angle_alpha   90.00
_cell.angle_beta   90.00
_cell.angle_gamma   90.00
#
_symmetry.space_group_name_H-M   'P 1'
#
loop_
_entity.id
_entity.type
_entity.pdbx_description
1 polymer ?
#
loop_
_entity_poly.entity_id
_entity_poly.type
_entity_poly.pdbx_seq_one_letter_code
_entity_poly.pdbx_strand_id
1 'polypeptide(L)'
;MFSWFASFGNACCNSNKIKLSAALAAAGLIACHASKRFPDEQWEKYAVVTLMDCRPALDPVLSSQHIGFYHIAIMHTYDIHGGEKLWELAKRVHSSFMDSKSKNKHFTYMADLNFLMCKAIENPSLTPSSSLRTSLISVFEDPIFDPPNKLKETMGFEDFIGCASVDGVGPSIAVFDTIRRGALDCALVYPFPLFSREQMNDFIDRINRILLKGI
;
A
#
# COMPACT_ATOMS: atom_id res chain seq x y z
N MET A 1 -3.95 -10.39 10.97
CA MET A 1 -3.20 -10.74 9.76
C MET A 1 -4.05 -11.73 8.99
N PHE A 2 -4.43 -11.39 7.76
CA PHE A 2 -5.18 -12.26 6.86
C PHE A 2 -4.48 -12.20 5.50
N SER A 3 -4.21 -13.36 4.90
CA SER A 3 -3.79 -13.51 3.51
C SER A 3 -5.04 -13.92 2.71
N TRP A 4 -5.20 -13.35 1.52
CA TRP A 4 -6.31 -13.65 0.61
C TRP A 4 -5.77 -13.87 -0.80
N PHE A 5 -6.15 -14.99 -1.40
CA PHE A 5 -5.90 -15.30 -2.80
C PHE A 5 -6.96 -14.65 -3.67
N ALA A 6 -6.69 -13.45 -4.19
CA ALA A 6 -7.49 -12.92 -5.28
C ALA A 6 -6.86 -13.37 -6.61
N SER A 7 -7.67 -13.93 -7.51
CA SER A 7 -7.28 -14.21 -8.90
C SER A 7 -7.12 -12.93 -9.74
N PHE A 8 -6.74 -11.80 -9.11
CA PHE A 8 -6.37 -10.57 -9.78
C PHE A 8 -4.94 -10.71 -10.29
N GLY A 9 -4.80 -11.11 -11.55
CA GLY A 9 -3.50 -11.24 -12.18
C GLY A 9 -2.91 -9.88 -12.59
N ASN A 10 -1.59 -9.81 -12.66
CA ASN A 10 -0.85 -8.65 -13.19
C ASN A 10 -1.25 -8.27 -14.65
N ALA A 11 -1.99 -9.15 -15.35
CA ALA A 11 -2.45 -8.96 -16.72
C ALA A 11 -3.27 -7.67 -16.94
N CYS A 12 -4.24 -7.37 -16.07
CA CYS A 12 -5.06 -6.16 -16.21
C CYS A 12 -4.27 -4.86 -15.96
N CYS A 13 -3.28 -4.91 -15.07
CA CYS A 13 -2.37 -3.79 -14.84
C CYS A 13 -1.46 -3.57 -16.05
N ASN A 14 -0.89 -4.66 -16.58
CA ASN A 14 -0.05 -4.64 -17.78
C ASN A 14 -0.80 -4.11 -19.01
N SER A 15 -2.06 -4.53 -19.25
CA SER A 15 -2.86 -4.03 -20.37
C SER A 15 -3.17 -2.55 -20.26
N ASN A 16 -3.31 -2.02 -19.05
CA ASN A 16 -3.52 -0.61 -18.78
C ASN A 16 -2.22 0.21 -18.67
N LYS A 17 -1.05 -0.44 -18.77
CA LYS A 17 0.27 0.16 -18.56
C LYS A 17 0.40 0.89 -17.23
N ILE A 18 -0.18 0.31 -16.17
CA ILE A 18 -0.09 0.84 -14.80
C ILE A 18 0.56 -0.19 -13.89
N LYS A 19 1.16 0.27 -12.79
CA LYS A 19 1.68 -0.62 -11.74
C LYS A 19 0.54 -1.16 -10.88
N LEU A 20 0.71 -2.39 -10.40
CA LEU A 20 -0.21 -3.06 -9.47
C LEU A 20 -0.48 -2.21 -8.21
N SER A 21 0.56 -1.60 -7.68
CA SER A 21 0.51 -0.69 -6.53
C SER A 21 -0.48 0.46 -6.70
N ALA A 22 -0.61 1.00 -7.92
CA ALA A 22 -1.57 2.04 -8.23
C ALA A 22 -3.03 1.51 -8.24
N ALA A 23 -3.24 0.28 -8.71
CA ALA A 23 -4.55 -0.37 -8.67
C ALA A 23 -4.97 -0.70 -7.23
N LEU A 24 -4.04 -1.22 -6.42
CA LEU A 24 -4.26 -1.49 -5.00
C LEU A 24 -4.58 -0.21 -4.21
N ALA A 25 -3.80 0.85 -4.43
CA ALA A 25 -4.06 2.14 -3.82
C ALA A 25 -5.44 2.68 -4.21
N ALA A 26 -5.76 2.72 -5.51
CA ALA A 26 -7.06 3.19 -6.00
C ALA A 26 -8.24 2.40 -5.42
N ALA A 27 -8.15 1.07 -5.39
CA ALA A 27 -9.18 0.22 -4.78
C ALA A 27 -9.34 0.53 -3.28
N GLY A 28 -8.24 0.74 -2.55
CA GLY A 28 -8.28 1.12 -1.14
C GLY A 28 -8.91 2.50 -0.90
N LEU A 29 -8.64 3.48 -1.77
CA LEU A 29 -9.26 4.81 -1.69
C LEU A 29 -10.78 4.73 -1.90
N ILE A 30 -11.22 4.03 -2.94
CA ILE A 30 -12.64 3.84 -3.26
C ILE A 30 -13.35 3.08 -2.14
N ALA A 31 -12.76 1.98 -1.66
CA ALA A 31 -13.32 1.18 -0.58
C ALA A 31 -13.46 1.98 0.73
N CYS A 32 -12.51 2.87 1.03
CA CYS A 32 -12.55 3.70 2.23
C CYS A 32 -13.66 4.75 2.15
N HIS A 33 -13.78 5.45 1.03
CA HIS A 33 -14.86 6.43 0.85
C HIS A 33 -16.23 5.76 0.92
N ALA A 34 -16.40 4.63 0.23
CA ALA A 34 -17.64 3.86 0.22
C ALA A 34 -18.06 3.30 1.60
N SER A 35 -17.13 3.14 2.55
CA SER A 35 -17.45 2.66 3.90
C SER A 35 -18.04 3.74 4.81
N LYS A 36 -17.77 5.02 4.52
CA LYS A 36 -18.16 6.16 5.37
C LYS A 36 -19.61 6.63 5.18
N ARG A 37 -20.35 6.06 4.22
CA ARG A 37 -21.78 6.36 3.93
C ARG A 37 -22.08 7.86 3.91
N PHE A 38 -21.27 8.62 3.20
CA PHE A 38 -21.48 10.05 3.05
C PHE A 38 -22.81 10.36 2.34
N PRO A 39 -23.44 11.52 2.62
CA PRO A 39 -24.43 12.10 1.72
C PRO A 39 -23.83 12.26 0.33
N ASP A 40 -24.64 12.08 -0.71
CA ASP A 40 -24.24 12.32 -2.10
C ASP A 40 -23.58 13.72 -2.22
N GLU A 41 -22.50 13.82 -3.00
CA GLU A 41 -21.65 15.02 -3.23
C GLU A 41 -20.50 15.28 -2.24
N GLN A 42 -20.44 14.61 -1.08
CA GLN A 42 -19.33 14.83 -0.15
C GLN A 42 -18.05 14.10 -0.57
N TRP A 43 -16.98 14.86 -0.75
CA TRP A 43 -15.65 14.36 -1.07
C TRP A 43 -14.71 14.40 0.13
N GLU A 44 -13.70 13.54 0.11
CA GLU A 44 -12.61 13.53 1.09
C GLU A 44 -11.25 13.44 0.41
N LYS A 45 -10.25 14.01 1.08
CA LYS A 45 -8.85 13.91 0.68
C LYS A 45 -8.19 12.74 1.41
N TYR A 46 -7.60 11.81 0.66
CA TYR A 46 -6.84 10.70 1.23
C TYR A 46 -5.39 10.74 0.78
N ALA A 47 -4.48 10.41 1.70
CA ALA A 47 -3.06 10.25 1.41
C ALA A 47 -2.73 8.78 1.08
N VAL A 48 -1.87 8.58 0.09
CA VAL A 48 -1.26 7.31 -0.31
C VAL A 48 0.25 7.46 -0.21
N VAL A 49 0.92 6.50 0.43
CA VAL A 49 2.38 6.41 0.44
C VAL A 49 2.82 5.24 -0.43
N THR A 50 3.65 5.50 -1.44
CA THR A 50 4.28 4.44 -2.24
C THR A 50 5.73 4.27 -1.82
N LEU A 51 6.10 3.06 -1.41
CA LEU A 51 7.44 2.67 -0.98
C LEU A 51 8.21 2.09 -2.16
N MET A 52 9.46 2.53 -2.39
CA MET A 52 10.31 2.03 -3.47
C MET A 52 11.68 1.62 -2.93
N ASP A 53 12.25 0.55 -3.48
CA ASP A 53 13.59 0.08 -3.09
C ASP A 53 14.63 1.16 -3.41
N CYS A 54 15.36 1.61 -2.39
CA CYS A 54 16.35 2.65 -2.52
C CYS A 54 17.78 2.13 -2.64
N ARG A 55 18.01 0.81 -2.53
CA ARG A 55 19.36 0.23 -2.62
C ARG A 55 20.15 0.63 -3.87
N PRO A 56 19.55 0.75 -5.07
CA PRO A 56 20.27 1.19 -6.27
C PRO A 56 20.77 2.65 -6.21
N ALA A 57 20.22 3.45 -5.30
CA ALA A 57 20.56 4.87 -5.13
C ALA A 57 21.51 5.14 -3.94
N LEU A 58 21.92 4.09 -3.21
CA LEU A 58 22.87 4.22 -2.10
C LEU A 58 24.32 4.24 -2.60
N ASP A 59 25.20 4.81 -1.80
CA ASP A 59 26.66 4.80 -2.02
C ASP A 59 27.37 4.19 -0.79
N PRO A 60 27.90 2.96 -0.88
CA PRO A 60 27.90 2.09 -2.05
C PRO A 60 26.52 1.50 -2.36
N VAL A 61 26.29 1.15 -3.64
CA VAL A 61 25.08 0.44 -4.07
C VAL A 61 24.96 -0.88 -3.32
N LEU A 62 23.79 -1.15 -2.75
CA LEU A 62 23.53 -2.39 -2.03
C LEU A 62 22.83 -3.42 -2.91
N SER A 63 23.14 -4.70 -2.71
CA SER A 63 22.41 -5.80 -3.33
C SER A 63 21.11 -6.13 -2.56
N SER A 64 20.14 -6.76 -3.23
CA SER A 64 18.89 -7.23 -2.60
C SER A 64 19.09 -8.26 -1.48
N GLN A 65 20.29 -8.83 -1.35
CA GLN A 65 20.64 -9.77 -0.28
C GLN A 65 20.98 -9.06 1.04
N HIS A 66 21.16 -7.73 1.02
CA HIS A 66 21.36 -6.95 2.24
C HIS A 66 20.06 -6.91 3.04
N ILE A 67 20.08 -7.53 4.22
CA ILE A 67 18.94 -7.61 5.12
C ILE A 67 18.69 -6.23 5.75
N GLY A 68 17.46 -5.74 5.62
CA GLY A 68 17.05 -4.47 6.22
C GLY A 68 15.89 -3.82 5.46
N PHE A 69 15.37 -2.74 6.04
CA PHE A 69 14.34 -1.92 5.41
C PHE A 69 14.97 -0.80 4.59
N TYR A 70 15.15 -1.06 3.30
CA TYR A 70 15.76 -0.11 2.36
C TYR A 70 14.70 0.43 1.40
N HIS A 71 13.74 1.18 1.93
CA HIS A 71 12.72 1.83 1.13
C HIS A 71 12.69 3.33 1.39
N ILE A 72 12.53 4.09 0.31
CA ILE A 72 12.15 5.49 0.34
C ILE A 72 10.69 5.62 -0.05
N ALA A 73 10.08 6.72 0.32
CA ALA A 73 8.64 6.91 0.20
C ALA A 73 8.30 8.14 -0.65
N ILE A 74 7.26 8.02 -1.47
CA ILE A 74 6.60 9.15 -2.12
C ILE A 74 5.16 9.19 -1.63
N MET A 75 4.76 10.31 -1.04
CA MET A 75 3.39 10.55 -0.60
C MET A 75 2.63 11.41 -1.62
N HIS A 76 1.41 11.01 -1.94
CA HIS A 76 0.46 11.80 -2.73
C HIS A 76 -0.87 11.88 -2.00
N THR A 77 -1.61 12.97 -2.23
CA THR A 77 -3.00 13.11 -1.78
C THR A 77 -3.94 13.11 -2.97
N TYR A 78 -5.12 12.53 -2.79
CA TYR A 78 -6.15 12.41 -3.82
C TYR A 78 -7.51 12.79 -3.23
N ASP A 79 -8.25 13.61 -3.98
CA ASP A 79 -9.64 13.94 -3.67
C ASP A 79 -10.56 12.87 -4.29
N ILE A 80 -11.45 12.32 -3.46
CA ILE A 80 -12.35 11.21 -3.79
C ILE A 80 -13.79 11.60 -3.47
N HIS A 81 -14.67 11.49 -4.47
CA HIS A 81 -16.03 12.00 -4.50
C HIS A 81 -17.11 10.91 -4.40
N GLY A 82 -16.76 9.62 -4.52
CA GLY A 82 -17.71 8.50 -4.35
C GLY A 82 -18.30 7.94 -5.64
N GLY A 83 -17.66 8.19 -6.77
CA GLY A 83 -18.07 7.70 -8.10
C GLY A 83 -16.90 7.31 -9.01
N GLU A 84 -15.70 7.22 -8.44
CA GLU A 84 -14.47 6.93 -9.14
C GLU A 84 -14.47 5.51 -9.74
N LYS A 85 -14.14 5.41 -11.02
CA LYS A 85 -13.84 4.12 -11.62
C LYS A 85 -12.42 3.70 -11.29
N LEU A 86 -12.23 2.43 -10.93
CA LEU A 86 -10.94 1.87 -10.53
C LEU A 86 -9.81 2.28 -11.48
N TRP A 87 -9.97 2.03 -12.78
CA TRP A 87 -8.89 2.21 -13.74
C TRP A 87 -8.59 3.68 -14.07
N GLU A 88 -9.58 4.55 -13.98
CA GLU A 88 -9.39 6.00 -14.14
C GLU A 88 -8.59 6.55 -12.94
N LEU A 89 -8.98 6.17 -11.72
CA LEU A 89 -8.26 6.54 -10.50
C LEU A 89 -6.85 5.93 -10.46
N ALA A 90 -6.69 4.65 -10.81
CA ALA A 90 -5.40 3.97 -10.82
C ALA A 90 -4.43 4.59 -11.83
N LYS A 91 -4.90 5.04 -13.01
CA LYS A 91 -4.08 5.80 -13.96
C LYS A 91 -3.63 7.14 -13.40
N ARG A 92 -4.50 7.84 -12.66
CA ARG A 92 -4.16 9.10 -11.97
C ARG A 92 -3.10 8.84 -10.91
N VAL A 93 -3.30 7.84 -10.04
CA VAL A 93 -2.34 7.44 -9.01
C VAL A 93 -0.99 7.08 -9.62
N HIS A 94 -0.99 6.24 -10.67
CA HIS A 94 0.21 5.83 -11.37
C HIS A 94 0.97 7.02 -11.99
N SER A 95 0.26 7.88 -12.73
CA SER A 95 0.86 9.05 -13.37
C SER A 95 1.48 10.01 -12.36
N SER A 96 0.79 10.29 -11.26
CA SER A 96 1.30 11.13 -10.17
C SER A 96 2.56 10.54 -9.53
N PHE A 97 2.58 9.22 -9.32
CA PHE A 97 3.75 8.53 -8.80
C PHE A 97 4.95 8.62 -9.76
N MET A 98 4.76 8.27 -11.04
CA MET A 98 5.84 8.28 -12.03
C MET A 98 6.41 9.69 -12.26
N ASP A 99 5.58 10.73 -12.25
CA ASP A 99 6.02 12.13 -12.35
C ASP A 99 6.85 12.56 -11.13
N SER A 100 6.42 12.21 -9.91
CA SER A 100 7.21 12.50 -8.71
C SER A 100 8.52 11.72 -8.68
N LYS A 101 8.52 10.46 -9.13
CA LYS A 101 9.72 9.62 -9.19
C LYS A 101 10.74 10.16 -10.19
N SER A 102 10.30 10.56 -11.39
CA SER A 102 11.20 11.12 -12.43
C SER A 102 11.84 12.45 -12.00
N LYS A 103 11.19 13.19 -11.10
CA LYS A 103 11.68 14.44 -10.51
C LYS A 103 12.50 14.22 -9.22
N ASN A 104 12.85 12.98 -8.88
CA ASN A 104 13.59 12.62 -7.67
C ASN A 104 12.93 13.10 -6.36
N LYS A 105 11.61 13.29 -6.34
CA LYS A 105 10.90 13.79 -5.15
C LYS A 105 10.95 12.84 -3.96
N HIS A 106 11.30 11.58 -4.17
CA HIS A 106 11.50 10.61 -3.09
C HIS A 106 12.56 11.05 -2.07
N PHE A 107 13.59 11.81 -2.46
CA PHE A 107 14.58 12.32 -1.51
C PHE A 107 14.02 13.43 -0.63
N THR A 108 13.18 14.31 -1.18
CA THR A 108 12.55 15.41 -0.42
C THR A 108 11.39 14.90 0.43
N TYR A 109 10.53 14.06 -0.13
CA TYR A 109 9.33 13.56 0.57
C TYR A 109 9.68 12.62 1.71
N MET A 110 10.80 11.88 1.61
CA MET A 110 11.29 11.08 2.72
C MET A 110 11.72 11.96 3.90
N ALA A 111 12.28 13.15 3.65
CA ALA A 111 12.60 14.09 4.74
C ALA A 111 11.34 14.55 5.47
N ASP A 112 10.28 14.90 4.73
CA ASP A 112 8.99 15.29 5.31
C ASP A 112 8.35 14.15 6.12
N LEU A 113 8.35 12.93 5.55
CA LEU A 113 7.81 11.74 6.22
C LEU A 113 8.62 11.40 7.48
N ASN A 114 9.94 11.43 7.41
CA ASN A 114 10.80 11.20 8.57
C ASN A 114 10.59 12.27 9.64
N PHE A 115 10.45 13.54 9.25
CA PHE A 115 10.15 14.62 10.18
C PHE A 115 8.82 14.39 10.89
N LEU A 116 7.76 14.06 10.14
CA LEU A 116 6.45 13.72 10.69
C LEU A 116 6.54 12.51 11.64
N MET A 117 7.29 11.48 11.26
CA MET A 117 7.52 10.30 12.11
C MET A 117 8.25 10.66 13.40
N CYS A 118 9.34 11.43 13.33
CA CYS A 118 10.09 11.88 14.50
C CYS A 118 9.20 12.71 15.44
N LYS A 119 8.44 13.66 14.91
CA LYS A 119 7.51 14.48 15.72
C LYS A 119 6.46 13.63 16.41
N ALA A 120 5.96 12.62 15.71
CA ALA A 120 4.98 11.69 16.23
C ALA A 120 5.56 10.76 17.32
N ILE A 121 6.81 10.31 17.16
CA ILE A 121 7.55 9.53 18.17
C ILE A 121 7.84 10.37 19.42
N GLU A 122 8.22 11.63 19.24
CA GLU A 122 8.49 12.58 20.34
C GLU A 122 7.22 12.92 21.15
N ASN A 123 6.03 12.76 20.55
CA ASN A 123 4.77 13.20 21.13
C ASN A 123 3.67 12.13 20.96
N PRO A 124 3.84 10.94 21.54
CA PRO A 124 2.95 9.80 21.30
C PRO A 124 1.52 10.09 21.78
N SER A 125 1.32 10.96 22.77
CA SER A 125 0.01 11.33 23.31
C SER A 125 -0.79 12.34 22.46
N LEU A 126 -0.29 12.76 21.28
CA LEU A 126 -0.97 13.74 20.41
C LEU A 126 -2.33 13.28 19.88
N THR A 127 -2.61 11.97 19.90
CA THR A 127 -3.88 11.41 19.43
C THR A 127 -4.48 10.46 20.46
N PRO A 128 -5.82 10.29 20.46
CA PRO A 128 -6.46 9.21 21.19
C PRO A 128 -5.82 7.86 20.79
N SER A 129 -5.48 7.04 21.79
CA SER A 129 -4.77 5.76 21.59
C SER A 129 -3.35 5.86 20.99
N SER A 130 -2.75 7.06 20.97
CA SER A 130 -1.40 7.30 20.48
C SER A 130 -1.14 6.86 19.04
N SER A 131 -2.18 6.86 18.19
CA SER A 131 -2.10 6.44 16.79
C SER A 131 -2.07 7.63 15.83
N LEU A 132 -0.88 7.98 15.35
CA LEU A 132 -0.65 9.04 14.37
C LEU A 132 -0.60 8.43 12.96
N ARG A 133 -1.63 8.70 12.14
CA ARG A 133 -1.74 8.13 10.81
C ARG A 133 -1.14 9.06 9.75
N THR A 134 -0.09 8.62 9.08
CA THR A 134 0.62 9.39 8.03
C THR A 134 -0.10 9.34 6.69
N SER A 135 -0.89 8.29 6.46
CA SER A 135 -1.66 8.07 5.24
C SER A 135 -2.83 7.13 5.49
N LEU A 136 -3.76 7.06 4.52
CA LEU A 136 -4.77 6.02 4.53
C LEU A 136 -4.11 4.67 4.21
N ILE A 137 -3.39 4.60 3.09
CA ILE A 137 -2.82 3.35 2.59
C ILE A 137 -1.36 3.54 2.18
N SER A 138 -0.54 2.54 2.50
CA SER A 138 0.80 2.40 1.95
C SER A 138 0.92 1.12 1.11
N VAL A 139 1.62 1.24 -0.01
CA VAL A 139 1.85 0.16 -0.99
C VAL A 139 3.32 0.15 -1.41
N PHE A 140 3.84 -1.01 -1.81
CA PHE A 140 5.17 -1.10 -2.43
C PHE A 140 5.07 -0.85 -3.92
N GLU A 141 6.06 -0.17 -4.52
CA GLU A 141 6.07 0.15 -5.94
C GLU A 141 5.96 -1.14 -6.78
N ASP A 142 6.81 -2.11 -6.44
CA ASP A 142 6.93 -3.39 -7.11
C ASP A 142 6.59 -4.53 -6.12
N PRO A 143 5.74 -5.50 -6.52
CA PRO A 143 5.40 -6.64 -5.67
C PRO A 143 6.60 -7.55 -5.45
N ILE A 144 6.55 -8.35 -4.40
CA ILE A 144 7.46 -9.49 -4.26
C ILE A 144 7.04 -10.57 -5.27
N PHE A 145 7.96 -11.00 -6.12
CA PHE A 145 7.73 -12.13 -7.02
C PHE A 145 8.25 -13.42 -6.39
N ASP A 146 7.38 -14.40 -6.18
CA ASP A 146 7.74 -15.69 -5.61
C ASP A 146 7.56 -16.85 -6.62
N PRO A 147 8.58 -17.14 -7.43
CA PRO A 147 8.54 -18.25 -8.37
C PRO A 147 8.71 -19.61 -7.67
N PRO A 148 8.26 -20.71 -8.30
CA PRO A 148 8.55 -22.06 -7.81
C PRO A 148 10.05 -22.27 -7.62
N ASN A 149 10.44 -22.82 -6.47
CA ASN A 149 11.84 -23.04 -6.13
C ASN A 149 12.00 -24.43 -5.51
N LYS A 150 12.81 -25.28 -6.16
CA LYS A 150 13.11 -26.66 -5.70
C LYS A 150 13.68 -26.70 -4.29
N LEU A 151 14.44 -25.68 -3.89
CA LEU A 151 14.99 -25.58 -2.54
C LEU A 151 13.88 -25.38 -1.51
N LYS A 152 12.89 -24.54 -1.82
CA LYS A 152 11.70 -24.33 -0.96
C LYS A 152 10.92 -25.61 -0.79
N GLU A 153 10.68 -26.33 -1.89
CA GLU A 153 10.01 -27.64 -1.88
C GLU A 153 10.79 -28.66 -1.02
N THR A 154 12.11 -28.72 -1.18
CA THR A 154 12.98 -29.65 -0.42
C THR A 154 12.98 -29.34 1.07
N MET A 155 12.88 -28.06 1.45
CA MET A 155 12.83 -27.65 2.86
C MET A 155 11.41 -27.70 3.47
N GLY A 156 10.39 -28.10 2.70
CA GLY A 156 9.00 -28.03 3.17
C GLY A 156 8.53 -26.60 3.44
N PHE A 157 9.11 -25.60 2.77
CA PHE A 157 8.70 -24.20 2.90
C PHE A 157 7.39 -23.99 2.13
N GLU A 158 6.29 -23.85 2.88
CA GLU A 158 4.95 -23.74 2.31
C GLU A 158 4.57 -22.32 1.91
N ASP A 159 4.79 -21.35 2.80
CA ASP A 159 4.39 -19.95 2.57
C ASP A 159 5.14 -18.96 3.47
N PHE A 160 5.03 -17.67 3.14
CA PHE A 160 5.45 -16.54 3.97
C PHE A 160 4.48 -15.36 3.83
N ILE A 161 4.45 -14.54 4.86
CA ILE A 161 3.70 -13.28 4.87
C ILE A 161 4.67 -12.15 5.20
N GLY A 162 4.70 -11.12 4.35
CA GLY A 162 5.34 -9.85 4.66
C GLY A 162 4.46 -9.05 5.64
N CYS A 163 5.07 -8.50 6.69
CA CYS A 163 4.37 -7.62 7.61
C CYS A 163 5.33 -6.65 8.32
N ALA A 164 4.77 -5.57 8.85
CA ALA A 164 5.44 -4.67 9.78
C ALA A 164 4.47 -4.31 10.92
N SER A 165 4.99 -3.99 12.11
CA SER A 165 4.15 -3.31 13.11
C SER A 165 3.82 -1.90 12.60
N VAL A 166 2.57 -1.49 12.80
CA VAL A 166 2.07 -0.14 12.47
C VAL A 166 1.64 0.61 13.73
N ASP A 167 2.14 0.17 14.90
CA ASP A 167 1.83 0.72 16.20
C ASP A 167 2.51 2.10 16.37
N GLY A 168 1.81 3.04 16.99
CA GLY A 168 2.27 4.42 17.13
C GLY A 168 2.08 5.24 15.85
N VAL A 169 3.05 5.18 14.92
CA VAL A 169 3.08 6.07 13.74
C VAL A 169 3.16 5.27 12.45
N GLY A 170 2.26 5.53 11.51
CA GLY A 170 2.29 4.83 10.23
C GLY A 170 1.04 5.02 9.39
N PRO A 171 0.87 4.27 8.29
CA PRO A 171 -0.36 4.29 7.52
C PRO A 171 -1.53 3.71 8.34
N SER A 172 -2.76 4.01 7.95
CA SER A 172 -3.91 3.28 8.49
C SER A 172 -3.90 1.83 8.03
N ILE A 173 -3.41 1.59 6.81
CA ILE A 173 -3.33 0.28 6.18
C ILE A 173 -1.99 0.16 5.43
N ALA A 174 -1.20 -0.87 5.75
CA ALA A 174 -0.05 -1.26 4.95
C ALA A 174 -0.38 -2.50 4.14
N VAL A 175 -0.16 -2.43 2.83
CA VAL A 175 -0.37 -3.56 1.91
C VAL A 175 0.98 -4.17 1.58
N PHE A 176 1.10 -5.47 1.83
CA PHE A 176 2.24 -6.28 1.43
C PHE A 176 1.77 -7.24 0.34
N ASP A 177 2.09 -6.92 -0.90
CA ASP A 177 1.70 -7.67 -2.08
C ASP A 177 2.79 -8.63 -2.55
N THR A 178 2.38 -9.88 -2.82
CA THR A 178 3.22 -10.93 -3.37
C THR A 178 2.51 -11.57 -4.56
N ILE A 179 3.23 -11.76 -5.65
CA ILE A 179 2.76 -12.56 -6.79
C ILE A 179 3.27 -13.99 -6.61
N ARG A 180 2.35 -14.91 -6.32
CA ARG A 180 2.60 -16.34 -6.13
C ARG A 180 1.82 -17.14 -7.18
N ARG A 181 2.52 -17.99 -7.94
CA ARG A 181 1.89 -18.86 -8.97
C ARG A 181 0.95 -18.10 -9.93
N GLY A 182 1.29 -16.86 -10.26
CA GLY A 182 0.51 -16.00 -11.15
C GLY A 182 -0.70 -15.31 -10.51
N ALA A 183 -0.98 -15.56 -9.22
CA ALA A 183 -2.04 -14.91 -8.46
C ALA A 183 -1.46 -13.85 -7.52
N LEU A 184 -2.29 -12.86 -7.19
CA LEU A 184 -1.98 -11.84 -6.21
C LEU A 184 -2.38 -12.33 -4.81
N ASP A 185 -1.43 -12.27 -3.90
CA ASP A 185 -1.64 -12.45 -2.47
C ASP A 185 -1.26 -11.16 -1.75
N CYS A 186 -2.18 -10.65 -0.93
CA CYS A 186 -1.98 -9.42 -0.18
C CYS A 186 -2.19 -9.68 1.30
N ALA A 187 -1.24 -9.22 2.11
CA ALA A 187 -1.45 -9.03 3.54
C ALA A 187 -1.74 -7.55 3.83
N LEU A 188 -2.91 -7.28 4.42
CA LEU A 188 -3.28 -5.94 4.89
C LEU A 188 -3.02 -5.86 6.40
N VAL A 189 -2.09 -5.01 6.78
CA VAL A 189 -1.70 -4.77 8.17
C VAL A 189 -2.26 -3.42 8.63
N TYR A 190 -2.91 -3.42 9.78
CA TYR A 190 -3.63 -2.27 10.33
C TYR A 190 -3.49 -2.26 11.87
N PRO A 191 -3.58 -1.08 12.52
CA PRO A 191 -3.47 -0.97 13.97
C PRO A 191 -4.76 -1.44 14.67
N PHE A 192 -4.64 -2.47 15.51
CA PHE A 192 -5.68 -2.86 16.46
C PHE A 192 -5.34 -2.27 17.85
N PRO A 193 -6.30 -1.72 18.61
CA PRO A 193 -7.74 -1.74 18.41
C PRO A 193 -8.33 -0.56 17.62
N LEU A 194 -7.49 0.29 16.99
CA LEU A 194 -7.98 1.46 16.27
C LEU A 194 -8.99 1.10 15.17
N PHE A 195 -8.73 0.01 14.43
CA PHE A 195 -9.71 -0.57 13.52
C PHE A 195 -10.14 -1.95 14.02
N SER A 196 -11.44 -2.18 14.07
CA SER A 196 -11.99 -3.49 14.45
C SER A 196 -11.76 -4.51 13.33
N ARG A 197 -11.76 -5.80 13.69
CA ARG A 197 -11.67 -6.88 12.72
C ARG A 197 -12.83 -6.85 11.71
N GLU A 198 -14.03 -6.53 12.18
CA GLU A 198 -15.23 -6.46 11.34
C GLU A 198 -15.14 -5.32 10.32
N GLN A 199 -14.70 -4.13 10.76
CA GLN A 199 -14.49 -2.98 9.88
C GLN A 199 -13.46 -3.32 8.79
N MET A 200 -12.35 -3.97 9.17
CA MET A 200 -11.31 -4.32 8.23
C MET A 200 -11.71 -5.45 7.28
N ASN A 201 -12.53 -6.40 7.73
CA ASN A 201 -13.08 -7.45 6.86
C ASN A 201 -14.02 -6.84 5.80
N ASP A 202 -14.94 -5.94 6.18
CA ASP A 202 -15.81 -5.24 5.21
C ASP A 202 -14.99 -4.41 4.21
N PHE A 203 -13.93 -3.74 4.69
CA PHE A 203 -13.01 -3.01 3.83
C PHE A 203 -12.27 -3.91 2.83
N ILE A 204 -11.75 -5.05 3.28
CA ILE A 204 -11.08 -6.05 2.42
C ILE A 204 -12.06 -6.61 1.37
N ASP A 205 -13.27 -6.95 1.79
CA ASP A 205 -14.30 -7.47 0.89
C ASP A 205 -14.66 -6.46 -0.21
N ARG A 206 -14.70 -5.16 0.12
CA ARG A 206 -14.88 -4.09 -0.87
C ARG A 206 -13.71 -3.99 -1.83
N ILE A 207 -12.47 -3.98 -1.36
CA ILE A 207 -11.28 -3.99 -2.22
C ILE A 207 -11.34 -5.16 -3.20
N ASN A 208 -11.64 -6.36 -2.70
CA ASN A 208 -11.74 -7.56 -3.55
C ASN A 208 -12.80 -7.41 -4.64
N ARG A 209 -13.98 -6.88 -4.29
CA ARG A 209 -15.05 -6.62 -5.27
C ARG A 209 -14.61 -5.60 -6.31
N ILE A 210 -13.95 -4.51 -5.89
CA ILE A 210 -13.47 -3.45 -6.78
C ILE A 210 -12.41 -3.99 -7.73
N LEU A 211 -11.42 -4.73 -7.24
CA LEU A 211 -10.36 -5.31 -8.06
C LEU A 211 -10.88 -6.35 -9.06
N LEU A 212 -11.83 -7.20 -8.65
CA LEU A 212 -12.39 -8.25 -9.51
C LEU A 212 -13.37 -7.71 -10.55
N LYS A 213 -14.16 -6.69 -10.20
CA LYS A 213 -15.24 -6.18 -11.07
C LYS A 213 -14.87 -4.89 -11.79
N GLY A 214 -13.85 -4.16 -11.35
CA GLY A 214 -13.44 -2.86 -11.90
C GLY A 214 -14.42 -1.72 -11.61
N ILE A 215 -15.32 -1.89 -10.64
CA ILE A 215 -16.35 -0.95 -10.20
C ILE A 215 -16.23 -0.68 -8.71
#